data_AF-A0AAD3CNT2-F1
#
_entry.id   AF-A0AAD3CNT2-F1
#
_cell.length_a   1.000
_cell.length_b   1.000
_cell.length_c   1.000
_cell.angle_alpha   90.00
_cell.angle_beta   90.00
_cell.angle_gamma   90.00
#
_symmetry.space_group_name_H-M   'P 1'
#
loop_
_entity.id
_entity.type
_entity.pdbx_description
1 polymer ?
#
loop_
_entity_poly.entity_id
_entity_poly.type
_entity_poly.pdbx_seq_one_letter_code
_entity_poly.pdbx_strand_id
1 'polypeptide(L)'
;MTSLKASMAPSLIEPQKRDAEYGSNVAQYLIDLHDNKGTFDFCGGMMFQLMLSDKLRQHLESVASGNKDQPVIYDASHPRMFNLPNYKQNADADNMNIFHGRELRKVPGAEGGFGFVLQLSYAGEDPEGWSKEEIATYDGWGHDSGRQWRKADDYEAEGFQGFKQKFGENAFGLNHRFYLHYDSENRMWLSAEDGCEGTPSAGKGPLRSIFGF
;
A
#
# COMPACT_ATOMS: atom_id res chain seq x y z
N MET A 1 -28.14 9.02 -10.41
CA MET A 1 -26.94 9.66 -10.99
C MET A 1 -25.83 8.62 -11.00
N THR A 2 -25.51 8.09 -12.17
CA THR A 2 -24.47 7.07 -12.33
C THR A 2 -23.12 7.79 -12.25
N SER A 3 -22.42 7.64 -11.12
CA SER A 3 -21.04 8.12 -11.01
C SER A 3 -20.21 7.37 -12.04
N LEU A 4 -19.67 8.08 -13.03
CA LEU A 4 -18.59 7.56 -13.85
C LEU A 4 -17.45 7.21 -12.89
N LYS A 5 -17.17 5.91 -12.72
CA LYS A 5 -15.94 5.50 -12.03
C LYS A 5 -14.79 6.07 -12.84
N ALA A 6 -13.98 6.93 -12.24
CA ALA A 6 -12.74 7.36 -12.86
C ALA A 6 -11.88 6.11 -13.07
N SER A 7 -11.60 5.76 -14.33
CA SER A 7 -10.59 4.77 -14.64
C SER A 7 -9.23 5.37 -14.32
N MET A 8 -8.38 4.63 -13.60
CA MET A 8 -7.00 5.04 -13.35
C MET A 8 -6.31 5.44 -14.65
N ALA A 9 -5.48 6.49 -14.59
CA ALA A 9 -4.71 6.95 -15.74
C ALA A 9 -3.80 5.81 -16.26
N PRO A 10 -3.59 5.69 -17.58
CA PRO A 10 -2.74 4.65 -18.13
C PRO A 10 -1.31 4.62 -17.59
N SER A 11 -0.74 5.79 -17.25
CA SER A 11 0.57 5.91 -16.61
C SER A 11 0.63 5.33 -15.20
N LEU A 12 -0.53 5.09 -14.57
CA LEU A 12 -0.59 4.44 -13.26
C LEU A 12 -0.62 2.92 -13.33
N ILE A 13 -0.74 2.33 -14.53
CA ILE A 13 -0.91 0.87 -14.72
C ILE A 13 0.09 0.31 -15.72
N GLU A 14 0.33 1.02 -16.83
CA GLU A 14 1.16 0.52 -17.93
C GLU A 14 2.64 0.91 -17.71
N PRO A 15 3.58 -0.05 -17.62
CA PRO A 15 4.98 0.23 -17.32
C PRO A 15 5.63 1.27 -18.23
N GLN A 16 5.42 1.18 -19.55
CA GLN A 16 6.02 2.11 -20.51
C GLN A 16 5.51 3.55 -20.32
N LYS A 17 4.23 3.72 -19.96
CA LYS A 17 3.65 5.04 -19.73
C LYS A 17 4.06 5.61 -18.38
N ARG A 18 4.14 4.76 -17.34
CA ARG A 18 4.71 5.11 -16.04
C ARG A 18 6.13 5.65 -16.19
N ASP A 19 6.98 4.91 -16.88
CA ASP A 19 8.40 5.28 -17.04
C ASP A 19 8.56 6.57 -17.86
N ALA A 20 7.70 6.78 -18.87
CA ALA A 20 7.68 8.01 -19.66
C ALA A 20 7.21 9.24 -18.86
N GLU A 21 6.27 9.07 -17.93
CA GLU A 21 5.72 10.17 -17.12
C GLU A 21 6.58 10.49 -15.89
N TYR A 22 7.00 9.46 -15.15
CA TYR A 22 7.67 9.63 -13.86
C TYR A 22 9.18 9.49 -13.94
N GLY A 23 9.73 8.73 -14.89
CA GLY A 23 11.15 8.41 -14.94
C GLY A 23 11.65 7.86 -13.60
N SER A 24 12.57 8.57 -12.95
CA SER A 24 13.11 8.23 -11.62
C SER A 24 12.32 8.82 -10.44
N ASN A 25 11.21 9.55 -10.67
CA ASN A 25 10.42 10.20 -9.62
C ASN A 25 9.34 9.27 -9.06
N VAL A 26 9.79 8.24 -8.33
CA VAL A 26 8.92 7.24 -7.69
C VAL A 26 8.02 7.89 -6.63
N ALA A 27 8.49 8.92 -5.93
CA ALA A 27 7.70 9.63 -4.95
C ALA A 27 6.43 10.24 -5.56
N GLN A 28 6.55 10.95 -6.70
CA GLN A 28 5.38 11.50 -7.39
C GLN A 28 4.44 10.39 -7.86
N TYR A 29 4.98 9.27 -8.34
CA TYR A 29 4.17 8.15 -8.77
C TYR A 29 3.31 7.56 -7.63
N LEU A 30 3.87 7.40 -6.43
CA LEU A 30 3.11 6.93 -5.27
C LEU A 30 2.05 7.95 -4.81
N ILE A 31 2.35 9.25 -4.87
CA ILE A 31 1.37 10.31 -4.59
C ILE A 31 0.22 10.26 -5.58
N ASP A 32 0.50 10.12 -6.87
CA ASP A 32 -0.55 10.09 -7.89
C ASP A 32 -1.40 8.82 -7.77
N LEU A 33 -0.80 7.67 -7.43
CA LEU A 33 -1.57 6.47 -7.09
C LEU A 33 -2.51 6.73 -5.90
N HIS A 34 -2.07 7.43 -4.87
CA HIS A 34 -2.92 7.78 -3.73
C HIS A 34 -4.03 8.77 -4.10
N ASP A 35 -3.68 9.89 -4.73
CA ASP A 35 -4.60 10.99 -5.06
C ASP A 35 -5.67 10.54 -6.09
N ASN A 36 -5.32 9.59 -6.97
CA ASN A 36 -6.24 8.98 -7.93
C ASN A 36 -6.95 7.72 -7.41
N LYS A 37 -6.82 7.39 -6.11
CA LYS A 37 -7.39 6.16 -5.51
C LYS A 37 -7.03 4.89 -6.28
N GLY A 38 -5.79 4.83 -6.75
CA GLY A 38 -5.23 3.72 -7.49
C GLY A 38 -5.34 2.42 -6.72
N THR A 39 -5.67 1.35 -7.43
CA THR A 39 -5.85 0.02 -6.84
C THR A 39 -4.75 -0.93 -7.29
N PHE A 40 -4.39 -1.86 -6.41
CA PHE A 40 -3.46 -2.96 -6.65
C PHE A 40 -4.22 -4.27 -6.68
N ASP A 41 -3.95 -5.12 -7.67
CA ASP A 41 -4.41 -6.51 -7.67
C ASP A 41 -3.50 -7.33 -6.74
N PHE A 42 -3.80 -7.26 -5.44
CA PHE A 42 -2.99 -7.78 -4.35
C PHE A 42 -3.41 -9.22 -3.99
N CYS A 43 -2.43 -10.08 -3.69
CA CYS A 43 -2.63 -11.51 -3.42
C CYS A 43 -3.44 -12.25 -4.52
N GLY A 44 -3.38 -11.80 -5.78
CA GLY A 44 -3.91 -12.54 -6.94
C GLY A 44 -5.44 -12.54 -7.08
N GLY A 45 -6.08 -11.38 -6.94
CA GLY A 45 -7.50 -11.19 -7.25
C GLY A 45 -8.22 -10.23 -6.31
N MET A 46 -7.55 -9.72 -5.28
CA MET A 46 -8.14 -8.78 -4.32
C MET A 46 -7.67 -7.37 -4.63
N MET A 47 -8.61 -6.50 -5.00
CA MET A 47 -8.27 -5.11 -5.32
C MET A 47 -8.19 -4.27 -4.05
N PHE A 48 -6.99 -3.79 -3.72
CA PHE A 48 -6.76 -2.88 -2.60
C PHE A 48 -6.47 -1.48 -3.12
N GLN A 49 -7.18 -0.47 -2.61
CA GLN A 49 -6.83 0.93 -2.86
C GLN A 49 -5.56 1.30 -2.10
N LEU A 50 -4.59 1.98 -2.74
CA LEU A 50 -3.47 2.58 -2.03
C LEU A 50 -3.91 3.84 -1.28
N MET A 51 -3.48 3.96 -0.03
CA MET A 51 -3.65 5.19 0.73
C MET A 51 -2.38 5.54 1.49
N LEU A 52 -1.88 6.75 1.32
CA LEU A 52 -0.78 7.25 2.12
C LEU A 52 -1.34 7.90 3.38
N SER A 53 -0.66 7.75 4.51
CA SER A 53 -0.83 8.66 5.64
C SER A 53 -0.53 10.09 5.19
N ASP A 54 -1.13 11.06 5.87
CA ASP A 54 -0.90 12.48 5.58
C ASP A 54 0.59 12.83 5.76
N LYS A 55 1.25 12.23 6.76
CA LYS A 55 2.68 12.44 7.04
C LYS A 55 3.57 11.86 5.93
N LEU A 56 3.31 10.64 5.47
CA LEU A 56 4.08 10.03 4.38
C LEU A 56 3.85 10.77 3.07
N ARG A 57 2.60 11.14 2.76
CA ARG A 57 2.27 11.93 1.56
C ARG A 57 3.06 13.24 1.54
N GLN A 58 3.06 13.99 2.65
CA GLN A 58 3.82 15.23 2.78
C GLN A 58 5.33 15.01 2.61
N HIS A 59 5.87 13.92 3.19
CA HIS A 59 7.27 13.57 3.00
C HIS A 59 7.59 13.30 1.53
N LEU A 60 6.76 12.51 0.85
CA LEU A 60 6.95 12.20 -0.56
C LEU A 60 6.80 13.44 -1.46
N GLU A 61 5.94 14.41 -1.13
CA GLU A 61 5.85 15.68 -1.87
C GLU A 61 7.19 16.43 -1.84
N SER A 62 7.83 16.47 -0.67
CA SER A 62 9.17 17.04 -0.53
C SER A 62 10.19 16.29 -1.37
N VAL A 63 10.20 14.95 -1.33
CA VAL A 63 11.12 14.09 -2.09
C VAL A 63 10.93 14.25 -3.60
N ALA A 64 9.68 14.29 -4.07
CA ALA A 64 9.31 14.46 -5.46
C ALA A 64 9.79 15.80 -6.05
N SER A 65 9.85 16.86 -5.23
CA SER A 65 10.37 18.17 -5.64
C SER A 65 11.90 18.29 -5.58
N GLY A 66 12.57 17.46 -4.77
CA GLY A 66 13.98 17.62 -4.40
C GLY A 66 14.98 16.73 -5.14
N ASN A 67 14.53 15.75 -5.94
CA ASN A 67 15.36 14.79 -6.70
C ASN A 67 16.44 14.03 -5.89
N LYS A 68 16.31 13.94 -4.57
CA LYS A 68 17.19 13.15 -3.69
C LYS A 68 16.34 12.23 -2.82
N ASP A 69 16.89 11.06 -2.49
CA ASP A 69 16.29 10.06 -1.59
C ASP A 69 14.91 9.54 -2.05
N GLN A 70 14.79 9.30 -3.37
CA GLN A 70 13.60 8.68 -3.96
C GLN A 70 13.37 7.26 -3.41
N PRO A 71 12.11 6.82 -3.23
CA PRO A 71 11.80 5.42 -2.96
C PRO A 71 12.50 4.47 -3.93
N VAL A 72 13.03 3.38 -3.39
CA VAL A 72 13.74 2.37 -4.16
C VAL A 72 12.73 1.36 -4.69
N ILE A 73 12.80 1.09 -6.01
CA ILE A 73 12.16 -0.06 -6.63
C ILE A 73 13.26 -1.06 -6.96
N TYR A 74 13.29 -2.18 -6.26
CA TYR A 74 14.27 -3.23 -6.50
C TYR A 74 14.02 -3.94 -7.84
N ASP A 75 15.06 -4.53 -8.42
CA ASP A 75 14.90 -5.31 -9.64
C ASP A 75 14.21 -6.67 -9.40
N ALA A 76 13.96 -7.40 -10.48
CA ALA A 76 13.31 -8.71 -10.44
C ALA A 76 14.10 -9.81 -9.71
N SER A 77 15.35 -9.56 -9.28
CA SER A 77 16.11 -10.50 -8.45
C SER A 77 15.75 -10.42 -6.96
N HIS A 78 14.84 -9.51 -6.57
CA HIS A 78 14.39 -9.32 -5.19
C HIS A 78 12.88 -9.63 -5.00
N PRO A 79 12.39 -10.83 -5.34
CA PRO A 79 10.97 -11.17 -5.31
C PRO A 79 10.38 -11.34 -3.90
N ARG A 80 11.23 -11.32 -2.85
CA ARG A 80 10.80 -11.38 -1.45
C ARG A 80 11.62 -10.40 -0.61
N MET A 81 11.02 -9.87 0.46
CA MET A 81 11.68 -8.89 1.33
C MET A 81 12.97 -9.43 1.97
N PHE A 82 13.04 -10.73 2.30
CA PHE A 82 14.28 -11.32 2.82
C PHE A 82 15.45 -11.33 1.82
N ASN A 83 15.19 -11.10 0.53
CA ASN A 83 16.23 -10.95 -0.48
C ASN A 83 16.86 -9.55 -0.47
N LEU A 84 16.25 -8.56 0.21
CA LEU A 84 16.76 -7.20 0.21
C LEU A 84 18.13 -7.09 0.89
N PRO A 85 19.04 -6.25 0.36
CA PRO A 85 20.31 -5.98 1.02
C PRO A 85 20.11 -5.50 2.46
N ASN A 86 20.86 -6.08 3.40
CA ASN A 86 20.81 -5.75 4.83
C ASN A 86 19.44 -5.98 5.49
N TYR A 87 18.60 -6.85 4.91
CA TYR A 87 17.33 -7.24 5.51
C TYR A 87 17.50 -7.69 6.97
N LYS A 88 16.62 -7.20 7.84
CA LYS A 88 16.49 -7.63 9.23
C LYS A 88 15.04 -7.98 9.50
N GLN A 89 14.83 -9.09 10.22
CA GLN A 89 13.52 -9.49 10.71
C GLN A 89 13.20 -8.72 11.98
N ASN A 90 12.76 -7.47 11.82
CA ASN A 90 12.37 -6.56 12.89
C ASN A 90 11.39 -5.53 12.35
N ALA A 91 10.95 -4.59 13.19
CA ALA A 91 10.01 -3.55 12.79
C ALA A 91 10.64 -2.38 12.01
N ASP A 92 11.93 -2.43 11.65
CA ASP A 92 12.60 -1.26 11.06
C ASP A 92 12.09 -0.98 9.63
N ALA A 93 11.86 0.30 9.34
CA ALA A 93 11.51 0.86 8.04
C ALA A 93 12.13 2.26 7.92
N ASP A 94 12.36 2.73 6.70
CA ASP A 94 13.17 3.94 6.44
C ASP A 94 12.50 4.93 5.48
N ASN A 95 11.28 4.65 5.01
CA ASN A 95 10.53 5.45 4.05
C ASN A 95 11.15 5.55 2.65
N MET A 96 12.17 4.74 2.37
CA MET A 96 12.87 4.72 1.09
C MET A 96 12.93 3.30 0.51
N ASN A 97 13.47 2.35 1.26
CA ASN A 97 13.57 0.94 0.89
C ASN A 97 12.36 0.17 1.41
N ILE A 98 11.95 0.47 2.64
CA ILE A 98 10.87 -0.21 3.35
C ILE A 98 9.94 0.82 3.97
N PHE A 99 8.64 0.58 3.83
CA PHE A 99 7.57 1.37 4.41
C PHE A 99 6.88 0.59 5.53
N HIS A 100 6.46 1.30 6.56
CA HIS A 100 5.39 0.79 7.42
C HIS A 100 4.07 0.89 6.68
N GLY A 101 3.17 -0.05 6.91
CA GLY A 101 1.82 0.04 6.38
C GLY A 101 0.86 -0.92 7.04
N ARG A 102 -0.38 -0.90 6.56
CA ARG A 102 -1.45 -1.78 7.01
C ARG A 102 -2.27 -2.30 5.86
N GLU A 103 -2.62 -3.57 5.96
CA GLU A 103 -3.75 -4.12 5.25
C GLU A 103 -5.02 -3.78 6.04
N LEU A 104 -5.87 -2.92 5.48
CA LEU A 104 -7.14 -2.50 6.09
C LEU A 104 -8.31 -3.12 5.32
N ARG A 105 -9.30 -3.62 6.06
CA ARG A 105 -10.51 -4.23 5.51
C ARG A 105 -11.76 -3.55 6.05
N LYS A 106 -12.87 -3.71 5.31
CA LYS A 106 -14.18 -3.09 5.59
C LYS A 106 -14.17 -1.56 5.61
N VAL A 107 -13.29 -0.95 4.82
CA VAL A 107 -13.24 0.51 4.64
C VAL A 107 -14.37 0.95 3.72
N PRO A 108 -15.38 1.71 4.19
CA PRO A 108 -16.48 2.16 3.34
C PRO A 108 -15.98 3.07 2.23
N GLY A 109 -16.40 2.78 1.00
CA GLY A 109 -16.08 3.63 -0.16
C GLY A 109 -14.65 3.51 -0.69
N ALA A 110 -13.85 2.55 -0.20
CA ALA A 110 -12.58 2.22 -0.84
C ALA A 110 -12.81 1.69 -2.26
N GLU A 111 -11.96 2.10 -3.20
CA GLU A 111 -11.95 1.59 -4.56
C GLU A 111 -11.56 0.11 -4.62
N GLY A 112 -11.81 -0.55 -5.75
CA GLY A 112 -11.55 -1.99 -5.92
C GLY A 112 -12.71 -2.90 -5.51
N GLY A 113 -13.72 -2.37 -4.81
CA GLY A 113 -15.03 -3.02 -4.63
C GLY A 113 -15.16 -3.97 -3.44
N PHE A 114 -14.08 -4.23 -2.69
CA PHE A 114 -14.10 -5.10 -1.50
C PHE A 114 -13.96 -4.34 -0.17
N GLY A 115 -13.81 -3.01 -0.20
CA GLY A 115 -13.58 -2.21 1.00
C GLY A 115 -12.17 -2.43 1.57
N PHE A 116 -11.19 -2.60 0.69
CA PHE A 116 -9.82 -2.99 1.00
C PHE A 116 -8.86 -1.84 0.71
N VAL A 117 -7.97 -1.54 1.66
CA VAL A 117 -6.99 -0.46 1.56
C VAL A 117 -5.62 -0.98 1.98
N LEU A 118 -4.59 -0.69 1.17
CA LEU A 118 -3.20 -0.76 1.59
C LEU A 118 -2.81 0.64 2.05
N GLN A 119 -2.75 0.84 3.37
CA GLN A 119 -2.27 2.09 3.92
C GLN A 119 -0.74 2.02 4.02
N LEU A 120 0.00 2.98 3.46
CA LEU A 120 1.42 3.17 3.78
C LEU A 120 1.57 4.38 4.70
N SER A 121 2.40 4.26 5.73
CA SER A 121 2.62 5.27 6.76
C SER A 121 4.08 5.62 6.91
N TYR A 122 4.35 6.82 7.43
CA TYR A 122 5.71 7.28 7.64
C TYR A 122 6.32 6.54 8.85
N ALA A 123 7.44 5.86 8.64
CA ALA A 123 8.23 5.25 9.67
C ALA A 123 8.88 6.33 10.54
N GLY A 124 8.36 6.48 11.77
CA GLY A 124 8.75 7.53 12.71
C GLY A 124 7.54 8.12 13.41
N GLU A 125 7.61 9.40 13.77
CA GLU A 125 6.48 10.11 14.34
C GLU A 125 5.42 10.42 13.27
N ASP A 126 4.38 9.59 13.25
CA ASP A 126 3.22 9.69 12.39
C ASP A 126 1.96 9.34 13.18
N PRO A 127 0.98 10.27 13.33
CA PRO A 127 -0.29 9.99 14.00
C PRO A 127 -1.09 8.84 13.38
N GLU A 128 -0.83 8.53 12.11
CA GLU A 128 -1.46 7.43 11.38
C GLU A 128 -0.53 6.23 11.18
N GLY A 129 0.71 6.33 11.70
CA GLY A 129 1.73 5.31 11.59
C GLY A 129 1.56 4.19 12.59
N TRP A 130 2.51 3.26 12.59
CA TRP A 130 2.48 2.13 13.51
C TRP A 130 2.52 2.59 14.97
N SER A 131 1.64 2.02 15.78
CA SER A 131 1.64 2.24 17.23
C SER A 131 2.85 1.57 17.88
N LYS A 132 3.11 1.94 19.15
CA LYS A 132 4.19 1.30 19.93
C LYS A 132 3.86 -0.17 20.16
N GLU A 133 2.59 -0.50 20.29
CA GLU A 133 2.04 -1.84 20.45
C GLU A 133 2.25 -2.67 19.17
N GLU A 134 2.01 -2.10 17.99
CA GLU A 134 2.30 -2.74 16.69
C GLU A 134 3.79 -3.02 16.53
N ILE A 135 4.66 -2.07 16.89
CA ILE A 135 6.12 -2.23 16.83
C ILE A 135 6.60 -3.29 17.83
N ALA A 136 6.13 -3.24 19.08
CA ALA A 136 6.59 -4.13 20.15
C ALA A 136 6.17 -5.59 19.93
N THR A 137 5.06 -5.81 19.23
CA THR A 137 4.53 -7.15 18.91
C THR A 137 4.97 -7.64 17.53
N TYR A 138 5.74 -6.86 16.78
CA TYR A 138 6.17 -7.23 15.44
C TYR A 138 7.25 -8.31 15.47
N ASP A 139 6.93 -9.48 14.91
CA ASP A 139 7.81 -10.64 14.84
C ASP A 139 8.27 -10.99 13.41
N GLY A 140 7.88 -10.18 12.41
CA GLY A 140 8.23 -10.39 10.99
C GLY A 140 7.36 -11.46 10.33
N TRP A 141 7.96 -12.59 9.94
CA TRP A 141 7.36 -13.71 9.18
C TRP A 141 6.25 -14.50 9.91
N GLY A 142 5.69 -13.99 11.00
CA GLY A 142 4.58 -14.63 11.69
C GLY A 142 3.37 -14.76 10.75
N HIS A 143 2.77 -15.95 10.69
CA HIS A 143 1.56 -16.17 9.90
C HIS A 143 0.44 -15.23 10.40
N ASP A 144 -0.31 -14.59 9.50
CA ASP A 144 -1.33 -13.59 9.85
C ASP A 144 -2.33 -14.06 10.91
N SER A 145 -2.63 -15.36 10.94
CA SER A 145 -3.54 -15.96 11.91
C SER A 145 -3.02 -15.94 13.35
N GLY A 146 -1.71 -15.79 13.54
CA GLY A 146 -1.07 -15.67 14.85
C GLY A 146 -0.92 -14.23 15.32
N ARG A 147 -1.22 -13.25 14.45
CA ARG A 147 -1.01 -11.82 14.71
C ARG A 147 -2.33 -11.15 15.10
N GLN A 148 -2.23 -10.05 15.85
CA GLN A 148 -3.40 -9.30 16.26
C GLN A 148 -3.93 -8.45 15.09
N TRP A 149 -5.11 -8.81 14.60
CA TRP A 149 -5.91 -7.94 13.75
C TRP A 149 -6.60 -6.89 14.62
N ARG A 150 -6.14 -5.65 14.52
CA ARG A 150 -6.65 -4.52 15.30
C ARG A 150 -7.93 -4.00 14.70
N LYS A 151 -8.90 -3.71 15.55
CA LYS A 151 -10.16 -3.05 15.19
C LYS A 151 -10.01 -1.55 15.33
N ALA A 152 -10.99 -0.82 14.81
CA ALA A 152 -11.03 0.63 14.91
C ALA A 152 -10.90 1.17 16.35
N ASP A 153 -11.48 0.50 17.36
CA ASP A 153 -11.33 0.87 18.77
C ASP A 153 -9.88 0.71 19.26
N ASP A 154 -9.19 -0.36 18.85
CA ASP A 154 -7.80 -0.61 19.22
C ASP A 154 -6.91 0.52 18.65
N TYR A 155 -7.10 0.88 17.37
CA TYR A 155 -6.32 1.93 16.73
C TYR A 155 -6.49 3.31 17.39
N GLU A 156 -7.72 3.68 17.77
CA GLU A 156 -7.95 4.95 18.47
C GLU A 156 -7.35 4.94 19.88
N ALA A 157 -7.44 3.81 20.59
CA ALA A 157 -6.85 3.65 21.91
C ALA A 157 -5.30 3.68 21.87
N GLU A 158 -4.71 3.18 20.79
CA GLU A 158 -3.26 3.17 20.55
C GLU A 158 -2.72 4.48 19.95
N GLY A 159 -3.59 5.48 19.72
CA GLY A 159 -3.17 6.85 19.41
C GLY A 159 -3.51 7.35 18.00
N PHE A 160 -4.07 6.52 17.12
CA PHE A 160 -4.57 6.97 15.82
C PHE A 160 -5.94 7.61 15.98
N GLN A 161 -5.95 8.85 16.46
CA GLN A 161 -7.17 9.64 16.64
C GLN A 161 -7.89 9.85 15.30
N GLY A 162 -9.19 9.55 15.26
CA GLY A 162 -10.01 9.70 14.06
C GLY A 162 -9.94 8.51 13.10
N PHE A 163 -9.34 7.38 13.49
CA PHE A 163 -9.34 6.16 12.66
C PHE A 163 -10.74 5.79 12.20
N LYS A 164 -11.75 5.80 13.08
CA LYS A 164 -13.14 5.47 12.72
C LYS A 164 -13.72 6.45 11.71
N GLN A 165 -13.39 7.73 11.84
CA GLN A 165 -13.84 8.75 10.91
C GLN A 165 -13.20 8.54 9.52
N LYS A 166 -11.91 8.19 9.48
CA LYS A 166 -11.16 8.02 8.24
C LYS A 166 -11.47 6.71 7.52
N PHE A 167 -11.55 5.60 8.26
CA PHE A 167 -11.66 4.25 7.69
C PHE A 167 -12.99 3.56 7.98
N GLY A 168 -13.83 4.09 8.87
CA GLY A 168 -15.11 3.51 9.26
C GLY A 168 -15.05 2.71 10.56
N GLU A 169 -16.20 2.63 11.25
CA GLU A 169 -16.31 2.02 12.58
C GLU A 169 -16.00 0.52 12.62
N ASN A 170 -16.25 -0.17 11.51
CA ASN A 170 -16.05 -1.62 11.38
C ASN A 170 -14.73 -1.97 10.69
N ALA A 171 -13.92 -0.97 10.35
CA ALA A 171 -12.62 -1.23 9.76
C ALA A 171 -11.70 -1.90 10.77
N PHE A 172 -10.87 -2.79 10.24
CA PHE A 172 -9.87 -3.51 10.99
C PHE A 172 -8.68 -3.79 10.10
N GLY A 173 -7.52 -4.05 10.67
CA GLY A 173 -6.34 -4.30 9.88
C GLY A 173 -5.22 -5.02 10.58
N LEU A 174 -4.22 -5.31 9.76
CA LEU A 174 -2.98 -5.94 10.14
C LEU A 174 -1.83 -5.10 9.62
N ASN A 175 -0.79 -4.91 10.43
CA ASN A 175 0.37 -4.12 10.06
C ASN A 175 1.39 -4.96 9.29
N HIS A 176 1.89 -4.47 8.16
CA HIS A 176 2.95 -5.14 7.37
C HIS A 176 4.05 -4.14 6.99
N ARG A 177 5.28 -4.61 6.90
CA ARG A 177 6.31 -3.87 6.17
C ARG A 177 6.07 -4.07 4.68
N PHE A 178 6.24 -3.01 3.91
CA PHE A 178 6.08 -3.02 2.47
C PHE A 178 7.35 -2.57 1.76
N TYR A 179 7.59 -3.09 0.57
CA TYR A 179 8.64 -2.64 -0.33
C TYR A 179 8.17 -2.68 -1.78
N LEU A 180 8.95 -2.06 -2.67
CA LEU A 180 8.64 -2.02 -4.10
C LEU A 180 9.68 -2.83 -4.88
N HIS A 181 9.22 -3.61 -5.86
CA HIS A 181 10.14 -4.22 -6.83
C HIS A 181 9.52 -4.32 -8.22
N TYR A 182 10.36 -4.56 -9.22
CA TYR A 182 9.93 -4.92 -10.56
C TYR A 182 9.86 -6.43 -10.73
N ASP A 183 9.02 -6.89 -11.65
CA ASP A 183 9.13 -8.24 -12.22
C ASP A 183 9.89 -8.23 -13.56
N SER A 184 10.01 -9.40 -14.19
CA SER A 184 10.67 -9.54 -15.49
C SER A 184 9.96 -8.82 -16.66
N GLU A 185 8.73 -8.35 -16.45
CA GLU A 185 7.92 -7.60 -17.42
C GLU A 185 7.91 -6.09 -17.11
N ASN A 186 8.77 -5.62 -16.20
CA ASN A 186 8.88 -4.23 -15.76
C ASN A 186 7.60 -3.69 -15.07
N ARG A 187 6.72 -4.58 -14.60
CA ARG A 187 5.59 -4.17 -13.76
C ARG A 187 6.11 -3.90 -12.35
N MET A 188 5.68 -2.79 -11.77
CA MET A 188 5.98 -2.47 -10.38
C MET A 188 5.02 -3.23 -9.49
N TRP A 189 5.57 -3.83 -8.44
CA TRP A 189 4.87 -4.54 -7.39
C TRP A 189 5.05 -3.82 -6.07
N LEU A 190 3.94 -3.62 -5.36
CA LEU A 190 3.95 -3.37 -3.93
C LEU A 190 3.86 -4.73 -3.26
N SER A 191 4.78 -5.03 -2.35
CA SER A 191 4.88 -6.34 -1.72
C SER A 191 4.94 -6.19 -0.21
N ALA A 192 4.08 -6.90 0.49
CA ALA A 192 4.15 -7.09 1.94
C ALA A 192 5.26 -8.11 2.27
N GLU A 193 5.80 -8.01 3.48
CA GLU A 193 6.87 -8.89 3.95
C GLU A 193 6.52 -10.38 3.86
N ASP A 194 5.27 -10.76 4.14
CA ASP A 194 4.77 -12.14 4.08
C ASP A 194 4.69 -12.73 2.66
N GLY A 195 4.99 -11.94 1.63
CA GLY A 195 4.98 -12.35 0.22
C GLY A 195 3.63 -12.16 -0.48
N CYS A 196 2.61 -11.62 0.18
CA CYS A 196 1.45 -11.08 -0.50
C CYS A 196 1.84 -9.78 -1.21
N GLU A 197 1.48 -9.68 -2.48
CA GLU A 197 1.94 -8.60 -3.34
C GLU A 197 0.96 -8.36 -4.48
N GLY A 198 1.07 -7.21 -5.12
CA GLY A 198 0.23 -6.85 -6.25
C GLY A 198 0.83 -5.76 -7.11
N THR A 199 0.32 -5.67 -8.33
CA THR A 199 0.66 -4.60 -9.28
C THR A 199 -0.54 -3.66 -9.45
N PRO A 200 -0.33 -2.37 -9.73
CA PRO A 200 -1.41 -1.45 -10.04
C PRO A 200 -2.28 -1.96 -11.18
N SER A 201 -3.59 -1.89 -11.00
CA SER A 201 -4.57 -2.44 -11.92
C SER A 201 -5.90 -1.71 -11.75
N ALA A 202 -6.59 -1.43 -12.85
CA ALA A 202 -7.96 -0.90 -12.82
C ALA A 202 -9.00 -1.95 -12.38
N GLY A 203 -8.55 -3.17 -12.05
CA GLY A 203 -9.38 -4.33 -11.84
C GLY A 203 -9.97 -4.87 -13.13
N LYS A 204 -10.34 -6.15 -13.15
CA LYS A 204 -11.36 -6.61 -14.08
C LYS A 204 -12.67 -6.06 -13.52
N GLY A 205 -13.36 -5.18 -14.26
CA GLY A 205 -14.72 -4.77 -13.89
C GLY A 205 -15.55 -6.00 -13.51
N PRO A 206 -16.59 -5.85 -12.66
CA PRO A 206 -17.34 -6.99 -12.15
C PRO A 206 -17.65 -7.93 -13.31
N LEU A 207 -17.24 -9.20 -13.18
CA LEU A 207 -17.56 -10.26 -14.12
C LEU A 207 -19.05 -10.11 -14.43
N ARG A 208 -19.38 -9.52 -15.58
CA ARG A 208 -20.71 -9.67 -16.15
C ARG A 208 -20.81 -11.16 -16.33
N SER A 209 -21.64 -11.78 -15.49
CA SER A 209 -22.11 -13.15 -15.66
C SER A 209 -22.25 -13.43 -17.15
N ILE A 210 -21.30 -14.19 -17.70
CA ILE A 210 -21.43 -14.79 -19.02
C ILE A 210 -22.19 -16.10 -18.81
N PHE A 211 -23.40 -15.98 -18.26
CA PHE A 211 -24.43 -16.99 -18.33
C PHE A 211 -25.71 -16.26 -18.71
N GLY A 212 -25.78 -15.92 -19.99
CA GLY A 212 -27.05 -15.90 -20.68
C GLY A 212 -27.35 -17.33 -21.10
N PHE A 213 -28.21 -18.00 -20.34
CA PHE A 213 -29.26 -18.95 -20.75
C PHE A 213 -30.20 -19.15 -19.57
#